data_AF-A0A5D2DR25-F1
#
_entry.id   AF-A0A5D2DR25-F1
#
_cell.length_a   1.000
_cell.length_b   1.000
_cell.length_c   1.000
_cell.angle_alpha   90.00
_cell.angle_beta   90.00
_cell.angle_gamma   90.00
#
_symmetry.space_group_name_H-M   'P 1'
#
loop_
_entity.id
_entity.type
_entity.pdbx_description
1 polymer ?
#
loop_
_entity_poly.entity_id
_entity_poly.type
_entity_poly.pdbx_seq_one_letter_code
_entity_poly.pdbx_strand_id
1 'polypeptide(L)' 'MEFTENILLVYLIIGCFCEIISKNGIVEAFHKVHPHLQSKTALTVKQLHQTGYHFQLPMNWING' A
#
# COMPACT_ATOMS: atom_id res chain seq x y z
N MET A 1 15.67 35.45 16.44
CA MET A 1 15.75 35.47 14.96
C MET A 1 15.68 34.03 14.45
N GLU A 2 16.59 33.15 14.88
CA GLU A 2 16.58 31.73 14.49
C GLU A 2 15.28 30.97 14.75
N PHE A 3 14.63 31.15 15.92
CA PHE A 3 13.38 30.41 16.23
C PHE A 3 12.24 30.75 15.26
N THR A 4 12.08 32.04 14.94
CA THR A 4 11.04 32.51 14.01
C THR A 4 11.32 32.07 12.58
N GLU A 5 12.60 32.08 12.17
CA GLU A 5 13.05 31.60 10.87
C GLU A 5 12.82 30.10 10.70
N ASN A 6 13.11 29.30 11.74
CA ASN A 6 12.82 27.86 11.75
C ASN A 6 11.33 27.58 11.65
N ILE A 7 10.48 28.35 12.33
CA ILE A 7 9.02 28.22 12.23
C ILE A 7 8.52 28.55 10.82
N LEU A 8 9.01 29.65 10.22
CA LEU A 8 8.68 30.02 8.85
C LEU A 8 9.09 28.93 7.86
N LEU A 9 10.26 28.34 8.05
CA LEU A 9 10.78 27.28 7.20
C LEU A 9 9.93 26.00 7.30
N VAL A 10 9.45 25.66 8.49
CA VAL A 10 8.49 24.55 8.70
C VAL A 10 7.17 24.82 7.97
N TYR A 11 6.60 26.02 8.08
CA TYR A 11 5.37 26.37 7.34
C TYR A 11 5.56 26.30 5.83
N LEU A 12 6.71 26.73 5.32
CA LEU A 12 7.06 26.65 3.91
C LEU A 12 7.10 25.20 3.42
N ILE A 13 7.76 24.32 4.19
CA ILE A 13 7.85 22.88 3.88
C ILE A 13 6.45 22.25 3.86
N ILE A 14 5.63 22.49 4.88
CA ILE A 14 4.26 21.95 4.95
C ILE A 14 3.42 22.43 3.75
N GLY A 15 3.49 23.72 3.42
CA GLY A 15 2.78 24.29 2.26
C GLY A 15 3.16 23.60 0.94
N CYS A 16 4.45 23.38 0.70
CA CYS A 16 4.94 22.66 -0.48
C CYS A 16 4.38 21.23 -0.57
N PHE A 17 4.36 20.49 0.55
CA PHE A 17 3.78 19.15 0.58
C PHE A 17 2.26 19.15 0.31
N CYS A 18 1.52 20.10 0.89
CA CYS A 18 0.08 20.24 0.65
C CYS A 18 -0.23 20.49 -0.83
N GLU A 19 0.56 21.32 -1.51
CA GLU A 19 0.39 21.55 -2.95
C GLU A 19 0.66 20.29 -3.79
N ILE A 20 1.72 19.55 -3.46
CA ILE A 20 2.08 18.30 -4.17
C ILE A 20 0.95 17.27 -4.03
N ILE A 21 0.41 17.10 -2.83
CA ILE A 21 -0.69 16.17 -2.56
C ILE A 21 -1.97 16.61 -3.28
N SER A 22 -2.27 17.92 -3.27
CA SER A 22 -3.50 18.47 -3.88
C SER A 22 -3.48 18.39 -5.41
N LYS A 23 -2.33 18.59 -6.04
CA LYS A 23 -2.19 18.59 -7.51
C LYS A 23 -2.14 17.17 -8.11
N ASN A 24 -1.57 16.21 -7.39
CA ASN A 24 -1.36 14.86 -7.91
C ASN A 24 -2.47 13.87 -7.49
N GLY A 25 -3.41 14.32 -6.67
CA GLY A 25 -4.42 13.46 -6.07
C GLY A 25 -3.80 12.51 -5.03
N ILE A 26 -4.59 12.17 -4.01
CA ILE A 26 -4.23 11.06 -3.13
C ILE A 26 -4.54 9.79 -3.93
N VAL A 27 -3.50 9.07 -4.36
CA VAL A 27 -3.69 7.73 -4.91
C VAL A 27 -4.03 6.82 -3.74
N GLU A 28 -5.32 6.54 -3.59
CA GLU A 28 -5.80 5.48 -2.72
C GLU A 28 -5.27 4.14 -3.25
N ALA A 29 -4.12 3.70 -2.75
CA ALA A 29 -3.59 2.36 -2.98
C ALA A 29 -4.36 1.30 -2.14
N PHE A 30 -5.69 1.44 -2.06
CA PHE A 30 -6.55 0.45 -1.44
C PHE A 30 -7.02 -0.50 -2.52
N HIS A 31 -6.57 -1.76 -2.44
CA HIS A 31 -7.18 -2.81 -3.23
C HIS A 31 -8.58 -3.10 -2.69
N LYS A 32 -9.54 -3.27 -3.58
CA LYS A 32 -10.88 -3.70 -3.20
C LYS A 32 -10.76 -5.05 -2.50
N VAL A 33 -11.00 -5.07 -1.19
CA VAL A 33 -11.06 -6.34 -0.44
C VAL A 33 -12.34 -7.04 -0.85
N HIS A 34 -12.23 -8.31 -1.25
CA HIS A 34 -13.37 -9.16 -1.58
C HIS A 34 -13.49 -10.26 -0.50
N PRO A 35 -14.21 -10.03 0.61
CA PRO A 35 -14.24 -10.96 1.75
C PRO A 35 -14.75 -12.36 1.37
N HIS A 36 -15.69 -12.42 0.42
CA HIS A 36 -16.24 -13.67 -0.10
C HIS A 36 -15.24 -14.50 -0.91
N LEU A 37 -14.09 -13.94 -1.32
CA LEU A 37 -13.00 -14.65 -1.97
C LEU A 37 -11.90 -15.06 -0.98
N GLN A 38 -11.81 -14.42 0.19
CA GLN A 38 -10.78 -14.74 1.19
C GLN A 38 -11.01 -16.09 1.89
N SER A 39 -12.25 -16.57 1.96
CA SER A 39 -12.62 -17.86 2.57
C SER A 39 -12.83 -18.98 1.56
N LYS A 40 -12.56 -18.74 0.26
CA LYS A 40 -12.68 -19.78 -0.76
C LYS A 40 -11.53 -20.75 -0.59
N THR A 41 -11.86 -22.03 -0.38
CA THR A 41 -10.89 -23.11 -0.48
C THR A 41 -10.32 -23.10 -1.90
N ALA A 42 -9.00 -23.03 -2.02
CA ALA A 42 -8.35 -23.17 -3.31
C ALA A 42 -8.79 -24.52 -3.91
N LEU A 43 -9.26 -24.51 -5.15
CA LEU A 43 -9.44 -25.74 -5.91
C LEU A 43 -8.11 -26.50 -5.84
N THR A 44 -8.15 -27.83 -5.67
CA THR A 44 -6.93 -28.64 -5.68
C THR A 44 -6.17 -28.37 -6.97
N VAL A 45 -5.16 -27.51 -6.89
CA VAL A 45 -4.37 -27.10 -8.04
C VAL A 45 -3.57 -28.34 -8.41
N LYS A 46 -3.89 -28.96 -9.56
CA LYS A 46 -3.08 -30.05 -10.09
C LYS A 46 -1.64 -29.53 -10.18
N GLN A 47 -0.68 -30.27 -9.63
CA GLN A 47 0.74 -29.91 -9.58
C GLN A 47 1.35 -29.57 -10.95
N LEU A 48 0.65 -29.87 -12.04
CA LEU A 48 1.07 -29.60 -13.41
C LEU A 48 1.46 -28.13 -13.68
N HIS A 49 0.93 -27.16 -12.93
CA HIS A 49 1.22 -25.73 -13.13
C HIS A 49 2.05 -25.10 -11.99
N GLN A 50 2.58 -25.89 -11.06
CA GLN A 50 3.50 -25.37 -10.04
C GLN A 50 4.91 -25.33 -10.62
N THR A 51 5.45 -24.12 -10.88
CA THR A 51 6.88 -23.98 -11.14
C THR A 51 7.59 -23.98 -9.79
N GLY A 52 8.51 -24.92 -9.57
CA GLY A 52 9.24 -25.08 -8.30
C GLY A 52 10.11 -23.89 -7.87
N TYR A 53 10.06 -22.77 -8.60
CA TYR A 53 10.82 -21.55 -8.37
C TYR A 53 9.94 -20.33 -8.02
N HIS A 54 8.61 -20.47 -8.02
CA HIS A 54 7.74 -19.41 -7.52
C HIS A 54 7.41 -19.64 -6.04
N PHE A 55 7.83 -18.70 -5.20
CA PHE A 55 7.49 -18.63 -3.79
C PHE A 55 5.96 -18.67 -3.63
N GLN A 56 5.43 -19.79 -3.17
CA GLN A 56 4.05 -19.89 -2.73
C GLN A 56 3.99 -19.39 -1.29
N LEU A 57 3.34 -18.25 -1.10
CA LEU A 57 3.12 -17.75 0.24
C LEU A 57 2.27 -18.77 1.02
N PRO A 58 2.65 -19.10 2.27
CA PRO A 58 1.80 -19.92 3.12
C PRO A 58 0.42 -19.27 3.22
N MET A 59 -0.61 -20.13 3.20
CA MET A 59 -2.00 -19.71 3.25
C MET A 59 -2.19 -18.69 4.38
N ASN A 60 -2.93 -17.60 4.09
CA ASN A 60 -3.23 -16.49 5.01
C ASN A 60 -2.16 -15.39 5.18
N TRP A 61 -1.08 -15.35 4.41
CA TRP A 61 -0.07 -14.27 4.52
C TRP A 61 -0.62 -12.84 4.33
N ILE A 62 -1.72 -12.68 3.59
CA ILE A 62 -2.39 -11.40 3.36
C ILE A 62 -3.32 -10.99 4.52
N ASN A 63 -3.64 -11.91 5.42
CA ASN A 63 -4.69 -11.71 6.41
C ASN A 63 -4.21 -11.24 7.79
N GLY A 64 -2.90 -11.04 8.00
CA GLY A 64 -2.34 -10.40 9.20
C GLY A 64 -2.55 -11.18 10.49
#